data_AF-W1YPD1-F1
#
_entry.id   AF-W1YPD1-F1
#
_cell.length_a   1.000
_cell.length_b   1.000
_cell.length_c   1.000
_cell.angle_alpha   90.00
_cell.angle_beta   90.00
_cell.angle_gamma   90.00
#
_symmetry.space_group_name_H-M   'P 1'
#
loop_
_entity.id
_entity.type
_entity.pdbx_description
1 polymer ?
#
loop_
_entity_poly.entity_id
_entity_poly.type
_entity_poly.pdbx_seq_one_letter_code
_entity_poly.pdbx_strand_id
1 'polypeptide(L)' 'MKIHLFQQCLIDMFYPHVGMAGVEVLERLGCELVVPKKQVCCGQMFTNSGYNEAAMDAIKNTIECFENAEYVVSMSG' A
#
# COMPACT_ATOMS: atom_id res chain seq x y z
N MET A 1 5.48 8.58 15.25
CA MET A 1 4.50 8.90 14.19
C MET A 1 3.90 7.60 13.69
N LYS A 2 2.58 7.49 13.54
CA LYS A 2 1.93 6.26 13.07
C LYS A 2 1.68 6.31 11.56
N ILE A 3 2.23 5.36 10.82
CA ILE A 3 2.17 5.29 9.35
C ILE A 3 1.43 4.02 8.94
N HIS A 4 0.45 4.16 8.06
CA HIS A 4 -0.17 3.03 7.39
C HIS A 4 0.57 2.79 6.08
N LEU A 5 1.27 1.67 6.00
CA LEU A 5 2.12 1.35 4.86
C LEU A 5 1.27 0.73 3.76
N PHE A 6 1.18 1.42 2.63
CA PHE A 6 0.62 0.88 1.40
C PHE A 6 1.68 0.04 0.68
N GLN A 7 1.77 -1.24 1.06
CA GLN A 7 2.62 -2.22 0.38
C GLN A 7 2.16 -2.45 -1.07
N GLN A 8 2.97 -1.99 -2.02
CA GLN A 8 2.70 -2.19 -3.44
C GLN A 8 3.10 -3.60 -3.88
N CYS A 9 2.21 -4.27 -4.63
CA CYS A 9 2.48 -5.60 -5.18
C CYS A 9 3.68 -5.62 -6.15
N LEU A 10 3.95 -4.53 -6.86
CA LEU A 10 5.10 -4.45 -7.76
C LEU A 10 6.42 -4.40 -6.99
N ILE A 11 6.50 -3.63 -5.91
CA ILE A 11 7.69 -3.62 -5.04
C ILE A 11 7.91 -5.00 -4.44
N ASP A 12 6.86 -5.63 -3.93
CA ASP A 12 6.94 -6.97 -3.33
C ASP A 12 7.44 -8.02 -4.34
N MET A 13 6.95 -7.95 -5.58
CA MET A 13 7.27 -8.92 -6.63
C MET A 13 8.63 -8.70 -7.29
N PHE A 14 9.02 -7.45 -7.56
CA PHE A 14 10.20 -7.12 -8.36
C PHE A 14 11.38 -6.59 -7.53
N TYR A 15 11.10 -5.86 -6.45
CA TYR A 15 12.11 -5.16 -5.65
C TYR A 15 11.89 -5.32 -4.14
N PRO A 16 11.76 -6.55 -3.61
CA PRO A 16 11.40 -6.76 -2.20
C PRO A 16 12.41 -6.14 -1.23
N HIS A 17 13.68 -6.08 -1.62
CA HIS A 17 14.75 -5.42 -0.85
C HIS A 17 14.53 -3.92 -0.68
N VAL A 18 13.88 -3.24 -1.64
CA VAL A 18 13.52 -1.82 -1.52
C VAL A 18 12.42 -1.65 -0.49
N GLY A 19 11.41 -2.53 -0.49
CA GLY A 19 10.36 -2.54 0.53
C GLY A 19 10.93 -2.72 1.94
N MET A 20 11.82 -3.70 2.12
CA MET A 20 12.50 -3.94 3.39
C MET A 20 13.35 -2.76 3.85
N ALA A 21 14.15 -2.18 2.95
CA ALA A 21 14.98 -1.02 3.28
C ALA A 21 14.13 0.21 3.67
N GLY A 22 13.00 0.44 2.99
CA GLY A 22 12.06 1.51 3.33
C GLY A 22 11.47 1.36 4.72
N VAL A 23 11.06 0.13 5.08
CA VAL A 23 10.60 -0.21 6.43
C VAL A 23 11.68 0.07 7.47
N GLU A 24 12.91 -0.41 7.25
CA GLU A 24 14.04 -0.22 8.18
C GLU A 24 14.36 1.27 8.42
N VAL A 25 14.31 2.10 7.37
CA VAL A 25 14.51 3.55 7.50
C VAL A 25 13.41 4.18 8.35
N LEU A 26 12.14 3.86 8.09
CA LEU A 26 11.02 4.43 8.84
C LEU A 26 11.04 4.00 10.31
N GLU A 27 11.34 2.74 10.60
CA GLU A 27 11.49 2.24 11.96
C GLU A 27 12.65 2.95 12.70
N ARG A 28 13.80 3.15 12.04
CA ARG A 28 14.94 3.91 12.61
C ARG A 28 14.61 5.36 12.93
N LEU A 29 13.69 5.97 12.19
CA LEU A 29 13.20 7.33 12.45
C LEU A 29 12.14 7.39 13.57
N GLY A 30 11.80 6.25 14.18
CA GLY A 30 10.81 6.16 15.27
C GLY A 30 9.37 6.16 14.77
N CYS A 31 9.12 5.75 13.52
CA CYS A 31 7.77 5.56 13.01
C CYS A 31 7.21 4.20 13.48
N GLU A 32 5.95 4.19 13.92
CA GLU A 32 5.16 2.98 14.13
C GLU A 32 4.48 2.63 12.81
N LEU A 33 4.82 1.47 12.25
CA LEU A 33 4.27 1.02 10.98
C LEU A 33 3.08 0.08 11.19
N VAL A 34 2.01 0.34 10.46
CA VAL A 34 0.81 -0.51 10.40
C VAL A 34 0.59 -0.96 8.97
N VAL A 35 0.46 -2.27 8.78
CA VAL A 35 0.00 -2.85 7.51
C VAL A 35 -1.43 -3.34 7.72
N PRO A 36 -2.44 -2.73 7.07
CA PRO A 36 -3.83 -3.16 7.22
C PRO A 36 -4.01 -4.61 6.78
N LYS A 37 -4.59 -5.46 7.63
CA LYS A 37 -4.80 -6.90 7.31
C LYS A 37 -5.70 -7.14 6.11
N LYS A 38 -6.61 -6.21 5.83
CA LYS A 38 -7.51 -6.24 4.67
C LYS A 38 -6.85 -5.74 3.39
N GLN A 39 -5.64 -5.21 3.47
CA GLN A 39 -4.95 -4.71 2.28
C GLN A 39 -4.69 -5.87 1.32
N VAL A 40 -5.18 -5.72 0.09
CA VAL A 40 -4.98 -6.63 -1.04
C VAL A 40 -4.65 -5.82 -2.28
N CYS A 41 -4.89 -6.37 -3.48
CA CYS A 41 -4.74 -5.63 -4.74
C CYS A 41 -5.52 -4.30 -4.70
N CYS A 42 -4.89 -3.21 -5.12
CA CYS A 42 -5.51 -1.88 -5.19
C CYS A 42 -6.39 -1.65 -6.43
N GLY A 43 -6.37 -2.58 -7.38
CA GLY A 43 -7.14 -2.48 -8.63
C GLY A 43 -6.50 -1.63 -9.73
N GLN A 44 -5.34 -1.01 -9.49
CA GLN A 44 -4.71 -0.07 -10.44
C GLN A 44 -4.50 -0.65 -11.84
N MET A 45 -4.09 -1.92 -11.97
CA MET A 45 -3.88 -2.54 -13.28
C MET A 45 -5.18 -2.70 -14.08
N PHE A 46 -6.29 -3.01 -13.40
CA PHE A 46 -7.61 -3.10 -14.01
C PHE A 46 -8.08 -1.73 -14.46
N THR A 47 -7.95 -0.71 -13.61
CA THR A 47 -8.27 0.70 -13.93
C THR A 47 -7.47 1.20 -15.12
N ASN A 48 -6.15 1.00 -15.13
CA ASN A 48 -5.26 1.44 -16.21
C ASN A 48 -5.59 0.75 -17.56
N SER A 49 -6.16 -0.45 -17.51
CA SER A 49 -6.54 -1.23 -18.70
C SER A 49 -8.00 -0.98 -19.13
N GLY A 50 -8.72 -0.07 -18.47
CA GLY A 50 -10.11 0.29 -18.78
C GLY A 50 -11.18 -0.58 -18.12
N TYR A 51 -10.81 -1.56 -17.28
CA TYR A 51 -11.74 -2.45 -16.58
C TYR A 51 -12.21 -1.84 -15.24
N ASN A 52 -12.79 -0.64 -15.29
CA ASN A 52 -13.18 0.10 -14.08
C ASN A 52 -14.22 -0.64 -13.22
N GLU A 53 -15.20 -1.29 -13.85
CA GLU A 53 -16.22 -2.07 -13.12
C GLU A 53 -15.59 -3.23 -12.35
N ALA A 54 -14.64 -3.95 -12.98
CA ALA A 54 -13.93 -5.05 -12.34
C ALA A 54 -12.97 -4.57 -11.22
N ALA A 55 -12.49 -3.32 -11.29
CA ALA A 55 -11.63 -2.73 -10.28
C ALA A 55 -12.38 -2.23 -9.03
N MET A 56 -13.71 -2.07 -9.11
CA MET A 56 -14.49 -1.30 -8.15
C MET A 56 -14.38 -1.84 -6.71
N ASP A 57 -14.45 -3.15 -6.53
CA ASP A 57 -14.39 -3.76 -5.19
C ASP A 57 -12.98 -3.64 -4.57
N ALA A 58 -11.93 -3.74 -5.40
CA ALA A 58 -10.55 -3.53 -4.97
C ALA A 58 -10.30 -2.07 -4.54
N ILE A 59 -10.88 -1.10 -5.27
CA ILE A 59 -10.81 0.32 -4.93
C ILE A 59 -11.53 0.59 -3.61
N LYS A 60 -12.76 0.09 -3.44
CA LYS A 60 -13.51 0.24 -2.18
C LYS A 60 -12.76 -0.35 -0.99
N ASN A 61 -12.24 -1.58 -1.13
CA ASN A 61 -11.43 -2.20 -0.08
C ASN A 61 -10.18 -1.37 0.26
N THR A 62 -9.53 -0.78 -0.75
CA THR A 62 -8.38 0.11 -0.52
C THR A 62 -8.81 1.32 0.29
N ILE A 63 -9.95 1.95 -0.03
CA ILE A 63 -10.50 3.07 0.76
C ILE A 63 -10.77 2.61 2.19
N GLU A 64 -11.49 1.51 2.41
CA GLU A 64 -11.77 0.98 3.76
C GLU A 64 -10.50 0.70 4.58
N CYS A 65 -9.41 0.26 3.93
CA CYS A 65 -8.14 -0.02 4.60
C CYS A 65 -7.44 1.25 5.12
N PHE A 66 -7.66 2.39 4.48
CA PHE A 66 -6.86 3.60 4.68
C PHE A 66 -7.67 4.86 5.03
N GLU A 67 -9.00 4.83 4.99
CA GLU A 67 -9.86 6.02 5.22
C GLU A 67 -9.66 6.65 6.61
N ASN A 68 -9.24 5.85 7.59
CA ASN A 68 -8.97 6.29 8.97
C ASN A 68 -7.47 6.52 9.24
N ALA A 69 -6.61 6.40 8.23
CA ALA A 69 -5.18 6.59 8.37
C ALA A 69 -4.83 8.08 8.35
N GLU A 70 -4.09 8.56 9.35
CA GLU A 70 -3.55 9.94 9.35
C GLU A 70 -2.46 10.11 8.27
N TYR A 71 -1.59 9.10 8.14
CA TYR A 71 -0.55 9.04 7.11
C TYR A 71 -0.61 7.71 6.37
N VAL A 72 -0.71 7.79 5.05
CA VAL A 72 -0.54 6.66 4.14
C VAL A 72 0.78 6.86 3.42
N VAL A 73 1.70 5.91 3.56
CA VAL A 73 3.01 5.96 2.90
C VAL A 73 3.13 4.75 1.99
N SER A 74 3.53 5.00 0.75
CA SER A 74 3.87 3.98 -0.24
C SER A 74 5.36 4.06 -0.52
N MET A 75 6.00 2.92 -0.71
CA MET A 75 7.25 2.93 -1.47
C MET A 75 6.87 3.19 -2.93
N SER A 76 7.45 4.22 -3.54
CA SER A 76 7.22 4.49 -4.96
C SER A 76 8.15 3.61 -5.78
N GLY A 77 7.56 2.74 -6.62
CA GLY A 77 8.22 2.11 -7.77
C GLY A 77 7.74 2.72 -9.06
#